data_AF-A0A0C2MHL6-F1
#
_entry.id   AF-A0A0C2MHL6-F1
#
_cell.length_a   1.000
_cell.length_b   1.000
_cell.length_c   1.000
_cell.angle_alpha   90.00
_cell.angle_beta   90.00
_cell.angle_gamma   90.00
#
_symmetry.space_group_name_H-M   'P 1'
#
loop_
_entity.id
_entity.type
_entity.pdbx_description
1 polymer ?
#
loop_
_entity_poly.entity_id
_entity_poly.type
_entity_poly.pdbx_seq_one_letter_code
_entity_poly.pdbx_strand_id
1 'polypeptide(L)'
;MGYLSGGISFEGFYTDIWKIDLDTLEWFQLDYILQTDMLFHRTAVVEETYLYSLNADFNDFNYTYSLEKFILSPPTLYRQCLEKIERSLNLRTCIASLPPSIADDLSSENHDPSLDI
;
A
#
# COMPACT_ATOMS: atom_id res chain seq x y z
N MET A 1 -10.10 8.57 7.96
CA MET A 1 -9.78 9.11 6.61
C MET A 1 -10.39 8.20 5.55
N GLY A 2 -10.94 8.75 4.48
CA GLY A 2 -11.40 8.01 3.30
C GLY A 2 -10.54 8.34 2.08
N TYR A 3 -10.51 7.43 1.10
CA TYR A 3 -9.79 7.61 -0.15
C TYR A 3 -10.68 7.21 -1.33
N LEU A 4 -10.57 7.97 -2.42
CA LEU A 4 -11.23 7.72 -3.69
C LEU A 4 -10.17 7.79 -4.79
N SER A 5 -10.14 6.83 -5.69
CA SER A 5 -9.12 6.73 -6.72
C SER A 5 -9.75 6.38 -8.07
N GLY A 6 -9.44 7.18 -9.08
CA GLY A 6 -9.90 7.00 -10.44
C GLY A 6 -11.42 6.88 -10.61
N GLY A 7 -11.84 6.09 -11.60
CA GLY A 7 -13.24 5.90 -11.97
C GLY A 7 -13.49 6.22 -13.44
N ILE A 8 -14.75 6.08 -13.87
CA ILE A 8 -15.15 6.30 -15.25
C ILE A 8 -16.35 7.25 -15.31
N SER A 9 -16.33 8.15 -16.29
CA SER A 9 -17.47 8.99 -16.68
C SER A 9 -17.74 8.86 -18.18
N PHE A 10 -18.78 9.54 -18.66
CA PHE A 10 -19.05 9.66 -20.10
C PHE A 10 -17.94 10.41 -20.86
N GLU A 11 -17.12 11.19 -20.17
CA GLU A 11 -16.05 12.02 -20.76
C GLU A 11 -14.69 11.31 -20.76
N GLY A 12 -14.55 10.20 -20.03
CA GLY A 12 -13.32 9.41 -19.99
C GLY A 12 -13.01 8.81 -18.62
N PHE A 13 -11.73 8.48 -18.44
CA PHE A 13 -11.18 7.89 -17.23
C PHE A 13 -10.60 8.94 -16.30
N TYR A 14 -10.90 8.79 -15.01
CA TYR A 14 -10.24 9.55 -13.96
C TYR A 14 -8.99 8.81 -13.50
N THR A 15 -7.90 9.55 -13.31
CA THR A 15 -6.61 9.02 -12.84
C THR A 15 -6.15 9.69 -11.55
N ASP A 16 -6.90 10.65 -11.05
CA ASP A 16 -6.62 11.34 -9.81
C ASP A 16 -6.97 10.50 -8.58
N ILE A 17 -6.33 10.86 -7.47
CA ILE A 17 -6.57 10.25 -6.17
C ILE A 17 -6.95 11.35 -5.20
N TRP A 18 -8.06 11.15 -4.51
CA TRP A 18 -8.62 12.07 -3.54
C TRP A 18 -8.64 11.45 -2.15
N LYS A 19 -8.40 12.29 -1.15
CA LYS A 19 -8.53 11.99 0.27
C LYS A 19 -9.66 12.83 0.84
N ILE A 20 -10.52 12.20 1.64
CA ILE A 20 -11.55 12.89 2.42
C ILE A 20 -11.23 12.77 3.92
N ASP A 21 -11.25 13.91 4.59
CA ASP A 21 -11.34 13.97 6.05
C ASP A 21 -12.80 13.73 6.44
N LEU A 22 -13.07 12.68 7.21
CA LEU A 22 -14.44 12.30 7.57
C LEU A 22 -14.99 13.13 8.74
N ASP A 23 -14.13 13.81 9.49
CA ASP A 23 -14.52 14.68 10.59
C ASP A 23 -14.88 16.09 10.07
N THR A 24 -14.10 16.62 9.11
CA THR A 24 -14.34 17.95 8.52
C THR A 24 -15.12 17.93 7.21
N LEU A 25 -15.23 16.77 6.56
CA LEU A 25 -15.78 16.58 5.21
C LEU A 25 -15.02 17.34 4.11
N GLU A 26 -13.78 17.72 4.37
CA GLU A 26 -12.91 18.38 3.40
C GLU A 26 -12.23 17.37 2.47
N TRP A 27 -12.13 17.74 1.20
CA TRP A 27 -11.51 16.95 0.15
C TRP A 27 -10.15 17.51 -0.24
N PHE A 28 -9.17 16.62 -0.35
CA PHE A 28 -7.80 16.95 -0.74
C PHE A 28 -7.40 16.07 -1.92
N GLN A 29 -6.99 16.68 -3.03
CA GLN A 29 -6.40 15.95 -4.14
C GLN A 29 -4.94 15.62 -3.80
N LEU A 30 -4.53 14.38 -4.02
CA LEU A 30 -3.15 13.93 -3.85
C LEU A 30 -2.36 14.19 -5.13
N ASP A 31 -1.05 14.43 -4.99
CA ASP A 31 -0.12 14.64 -6.11
C ASP A 31 0.35 13.30 -6.70
N TYR A 32 -0.61 12.44 -7.02
CA TYR A 32 -0.40 11.13 -7.63
C TYR A 32 -1.38 10.94 -8.79
N ILE A 33 -0.92 10.25 -9.83
CA ILE A 33 -1.69 9.96 -11.03
C ILE A 33 -1.63 8.44 -11.25
N LEU A 34 -2.80 7.80 -11.32
CA LEU A 34 -2.95 6.41 -11.75
C LEU A 34 -2.65 6.28 -13.25
N GLN A 35 -2.16 5.12 -13.68
CA GLN A 35 -1.96 4.90 -15.11
C GLN A 35 -3.32 4.80 -15.84
N THR A 36 -3.45 5.58 -16.93
CA THR A 36 -4.69 5.82 -17.69
C THR A 36 -5.32 4.58 -18.34
N ASP A 37 -4.56 3.50 -18.50
CA ASP A 37 -4.99 2.34 -19.28
C ASP A 37 -5.66 1.24 -18.42
N MET A 38 -6.03 1.56 -17.18
CA MET A 38 -6.42 0.58 -16.16
C MET A 38 -7.87 0.79 -15.71
N LEU A 39 -8.77 -0.07 -16.23
CA LEU A 39 -10.22 -0.01 -16.05
C LEU A 39 -10.72 -0.64 -14.74
N PHE A 40 -9.95 -1.59 -14.19
CA PHE A 40 -10.30 -2.33 -12.99
C PHE A 40 -9.12 -2.31 -12.04
N HIS A 41 -9.01 -1.25 -11.25
CA HIS A 41 -8.05 -1.19 -10.17
C HIS A 41 -8.72 -1.49 -8.83
N ARG A 42 -8.04 -2.30 -8.02
CA ARG A 42 -8.40 -2.52 -6.61
C ARG A 42 -7.38 -1.80 -5.76
N THR A 43 -7.86 -0.95 -4.87
CA THR A 43 -6.98 -0.24 -3.95
C THR A 43 -7.16 -0.68 -2.51
N ALA A 44 -6.04 -0.76 -1.79
CA ALA A 44 -6.02 -1.00 -0.36
C ALA A 44 -5.08 0.01 0.32
N VAL A 45 -5.57 0.64 1.38
CA VAL A 45 -4.74 1.45 2.25
C VAL A 45 -4.14 0.54 3.31
N VAL A 46 -2.82 0.54 3.42
CA VAL A 46 -2.10 -0.25 4.41
C VAL A 46 -1.45 0.70 5.40
N GLU A 47 -1.88 0.56 6.65
CA GLU A 47 -1.28 1.21 7.82
C GLU A 47 -1.18 2.74 7.66
N GLU A 48 -2.18 3.32 7.00
CA GLU A 48 -2.35 4.74 6.70
C GLU A 48 -1.21 5.41 5.93
N THR A 49 -0.17 4.65 5.58
CA THR A 49 1.09 5.14 5.01
C THR A 49 1.11 4.92 3.50
N TYR A 50 0.55 3.80 3.05
CA TYR A 50 0.66 3.38 1.66
C TYR A 50 -0.72 3.09 1.07
N LEU A 51 -0.90 3.52 -0.18
CA LEU A 51 -1.98 3.04 -1.03
C LEU A 51 -1.37 2.05 -2.01
N TYR A 52 -1.85 0.81 -1.96
CA TYR A 52 -1.55 -0.17 -3.00
C TYR A 52 -2.67 -0.15 -4.03
N SER A 53 -2.31 -0.12 -5.31
CA SER A 53 -3.23 -0.27 -6.42
C SER A 53 -2.86 -1.51 -7.22
N LEU A 54 -3.73 -2.52 -7.22
CA LEU A 54 -3.61 -3.66 -8.11
C LEU A 54 -4.41 -3.35 -9.37
N ASN A 55 -3.71 -3.25 -10.49
CA ASN A 55 -4.29 -2.84 -11.74
C ASN A 55 -4.27 -4.00 -12.75
N ALA A 56 -5.27 -4.03 -13.62
CA ALA A 56 -5.31 -4.92 -14.78
C ALA A 56 -5.24 -4.08 -16.06
N ASP A 57 -4.35 -4.45 -16.97
CA ASP A 57 -4.32 -3.88 -18.31
C ASP A 57 -5.50 -4.44 -19.11
N PHE A 58 -6.39 -3.55 -19.55
CA PHE A 58 -7.57 -3.95 -20.32
C PHE A 58 -7.23 -4.35 -21.75
N ASN A 59 -6.13 -3.82 -22.31
CA ASN A 59 -5.71 -4.08 -23.68
C ASN A 59 -4.80 -5.30 -23.80
N ASP A 60 -4.31 -5.84 -22.68
CA ASP A 60 -3.48 -7.03 -22.65
C ASP A 60 -4.31 -8.30 -22.46
N PHE A 61 -4.44 -9.08 -23.54
CA PHE A 61 -5.08 -10.40 -23.51
C PHE A 61 -4.35 -11.42 -22.63
N ASN A 62 -3.12 -11.12 -22.17
CA ASN A 62 -2.39 -11.97 -21.23
C ASN A 62 -2.74 -11.66 -19.76
N TYR A 63 -3.62 -10.70 -19.49
CA TYR A 63 -4.02 -10.30 -18.14
C TYR A 63 -2.82 -9.95 -17.25
N THR A 64 -1.88 -9.15 -17.77
CA THR A 64 -0.78 -8.68 -16.92
C THR A 64 -1.33 -7.78 -15.82
N TYR A 65 -1.01 -8.13 -14.58
CA TYR A 65 -1.35 -7.32 -13.41
C TYR A 65 -0.14 -6.50 -12.99
N SER A 66 -0.34 -5.22 -12.68
CA SER A 66 0.66 -4.39 -12.04
C SER A 66 0.23 -4.02 -10.63
N LEU A 67 1.19 -4.04 -9.70
CA LEU A 67 0.99 -3.56 -8.34
C LEU A 67 1.76 -2.27 -8.16
N GLU A 68 1.05 -1.18 -7.97
CA GLU A 68 1.61 0.15 -7.70
C GLU A 68 1.50 0.48 -6.22
N LYS A 69 2.47 1.24 -5.71
CA LYS A 69 2.55 1.68 -4.32
C LYS A 69 2.74 3.20 -4.28
N PHE A 70 1.80 3.90 -3.64
CA PHE A 70 1.85 5.34 -3.41
C PHE A 70 2.08 5.65 -1.93
N ILE A 71 2.83 6.71 -1.63
CA ILE A 71 3.14 7.12 -0.25
C ILE A 71 2.12 8.19 0.16
N LEU A 72 1.10 7.81 0.93
CA LEU A 72 0.07 8.74 1.41
C LEU A 72 0.58 9.65 2.53
N SER A 73 1.46 9.10 3.37
CA SER A 73 2.18 9.84 4.40
C SER A 73 3.60 9.30 4.51
N PRO A 74 4.60 10.12 4.83
CA PRO A 74 5.96 9.65 5.02
C PRO A 74 6.02 8.58 6.12
N PRO A 75 6.56 7.37 5.85
CA PRO A 75 6.77 6.38 6.89
C PRO A 75 7.76 6.93 7.93
N THR A 76 7.53 6.62 9.20
CA THR A 76 8.48 6.97 10.26
C THR A 76 9.85 6.35 9.99
N LEU A 77 10.92 6.98 10.48
CA LEU A 77 12.28 6.42 10.36
C LEU A 77 12.34 5.01 10.96
N TYR A 78 11.68 4.81 12.10
CA TYR A 78 11.58 3.52 12.77
C TYR A 78 10.98 2.46 11.84
N ARG A 79 9.86 2.76 11.17
CA ARG A 79 9.24 1.85 10.21
C ARG A 79 10.15 1.54 9.03
N GLN A 80 10.79 2.56 8.45
CA GLN A 80 11.72 2.34 7.33
C GLN A 80 12.90 1.44 7.75
N CYS A 81 13.37 1.57 8.98
CA CYS A 81 14.39 0.68 9.54
C CYS A 81 13.85 -0.76 9.70
N LEU A 82 12.65 -0.93 10.24
CA LEU A 82 12.02 -2.25 10.36
C LEU A 82 11.86 -2.94 8.99
N GLU A 83 11.25 -2.27 8.01
CA GLU A 83 11.06 -2.81 6.65
C GLU A 83 12.40 -3.21 5.99
N LYS A 84 13.49 -2.47 6.26
CA LYS A 84 14.82 -2.82 5.75
C LYS A 84 15.44 -4.01 6.46
N ILE A 85 15.26 -4.13 7.77
CA ILE A 85 15.76 -5.26 8.56
C ILE A 85 15.03 -6.54 8.16
N GLU A 86 13.71 -6.47 8.02
CA GLU A 86 12.86 -7.58 7.61
C GLU A 86 13.27 -8.16 6.25
N ARG A 87 13.55 -7.30 5.28
CA ARG A 87 13.99 -7.70 3.93
C ARG A 87 15.47 -8.12 3.85
N SER A 88 16.22 -8.01 4.95
CA SER A 88 17.62 -8.41 4.99
C SER A 88 17.77 -9.93 5.03
N LEU A 89 18.69 -10.47 4.24
CA LEU A 89 19.05 -11.90 4.28
C LEU A 89 19.55 -12.36 5.67
N ASN A 90 19.91 -11.42 6.54
CA ASN A 90 20.42 -11.68 7.88
C ASN A 90 19.38 -11.48 9.00
N LEU A 91 18.07 -11.47 8.68
CA LEU A 91 17.01 -11.18 9.65
C LEU A 91 17.16 -11.96 10.97
N ARG A 92 17.44 -13.27 10.91
CA ARG A 92 17.64 -14.10 12.11
C ARG A 92 18.80 -13.63 12.99
N THR A 93 19.90 -13.21 12.37
CA THR A 93 21.08 -12.67 13.07
C THR A 93 20.79 -11.27 13.63
N CYS A 94 20.05 -10.45 12.88
CA CYS A 94 19.62 -9.14 13.34
C CYS A 94 18.71 -9.26 14.57
N ILE A 95 17.66 -10.08 14.52
CA ILE A 95 16.72 -10.30 15.63
C ILE A 95 17.45 -10.68 16.93
N ALA A 96 18.45 -11.56 16.85
CA ALA A 96 19.23 -11.99 18.02
C ALA A 96 20.09 -10.88 18.66
N SER A 97 20.33 -9.77 17.95
CA SER A 97 21.13 -8.63 18.42
C SER A 97 20.30 -7.38 18.71
N LEU A 98 18.99 -7.41 18.43
CA LEU A 98 18.09 -6.29 18.62
C LEU A 98 17.53 -6.25 20.06
N PRO A 99 17.21 -5.05 20.58
CA PRO A 99 16.44 -4.92 21.81
C PRO A 99 15.11 -5.68 21.71
N PRO A 100 14.60 -6.29 22.81
CA PRO A 100 13.36 -7.05 22.81
C PRO A 100 12.18 -6.30 22.18
N SER A 101 12.02 -5.01 22.48
CA SER A 101 10.93 -4.18 21.93
C SER A 101 10.94 -4.07 20.40
N ILE A 102 12.10 -4.15 19.75
CA ILE A 102 12.22 -4.10 18.28
C ILE A 102 12.10 -5.51 17.69
N ALA A 103 12.62 -6.51 18.40
CA ALA A 103 12.52 -7.91 18.00
C ALA A 103 11.06 -8.40 18.00
N ASP A 104 10.27 -7.98 18.99
CA ASP A 104 8.85 -8.33 19.11
C ASP A 104 8.07 -7.83 17.90
N ASP A 105 8.25 -6.56 17.52
CA ASP A 105 7.63 -5.95 16.33
C ASP A 105 7.93 -6.75 15.05
N LEU A 106 9.18 -7.21 14.87
CA LEU A 106 9.61 -8.01 13.71
C LEU A 106 9.09 -9.46 13.70
N SER A 107 8.78 -10.01 14.87
CA SER A 107 8.35 -11.41 15.02
C SER A 107 6.84 -11.61 14.89
N SER A 108 6.07 -10.53 15.08
CA SER A 108 4.61 -10.54 15.15
C SER A 108 3.89 -10.76 13.81
N GLU A 109 4.57 -10.62 12.66
CA GLU A 109 3.95 -10.80 11.34
C GLU A 109 3.97 -12.25 10.79
N ASN A 110 4.55 -13.22 11.52
CA ASN A 110 4.65 -14.62 11.07
C ASN A 110 3.52 -15.55 11.56
N HIS A 111 2.49 -15.05 12.24
CA HIS A 111 1.37 -15.90 12.66
C HIS A 111 0.21 -15.78 11.66
N ASP A 112 0.34 -16.46 10.53
CA ASP A 112 -0.81 -16.80 9.69
C ASP A 112 -1.53 -18.00 10.34
N PRO A 113 -2.74 -17.85 10.90
CA PRO A 113 -3.48 -18.96 11.53
C PRO A 113 -4.12 -19.90 10.48
N SER A 114 -3.87 -19.70 9.18
CA SER A 114 -4.62 -20.38 8.11
C SER A 114 -4.01 -21.68 7.57
N LEU A 115 -2.97 -22.24 8.20
CA LEU A 115 -2.36 -23.52 7.80
C LEU A 115 -2.64 -24.71 8.73
N ASP A 116 -3.55 -24.56 9.70
CA ASP A 116 -4.05 -25.69 10.50
C ASP A 116 -5.44 -26.15 9.99
N ILE A 117 -5.50 -26.79 8.81
CA ILE A 117 -6.55 -27.77 8.42
C ILE A 117 -5.93 -28.87 7.55
#